data_AF-C6SMV0-F1
#
_entry.id   AF-C6SMV0-F1
#
_cell.length_a   1.000
_cell.length_b   1.000
_cell.length_c   1.000
_cell.angle_alpha   90.00
_cell.angle_beta   90.00
_cell.angle_gamma   90.00
#
_symmetry.space_group_name_H-M   'P 1'
#
loop_
_entity.id
_entity.type
_entity.pdbx_description
1 polymer ?
#
loop_
_entity_poly.entity_id
_entity_poly.type
_entity_poly.pdbx_seq_one_letter_code
_entity_poly.pdbx_strand_id
1 'polypeptide(L)'
;MAKTALGRQELSGLGMVSSDLAKSNEPVYLVKIKPDKPTITAYGEEKPLQIGMTLEADILHEKRRLYEWVLELIYSMSGKL
;
A
#
# COMPACT_ATOMS: atom_id res chain seq x y z
N MET A 1 11.23 -18.21 11.60
CA MET A 1 9.95 -18.49 10.92
C MET A 1 10.11 -18.10 9.45
N ALA A 2 10.10 -19.07 8.54
CA ALA A 2 10.25 -18.80 7.11
C ALA A 2 9.00 -18.08 6.61
N LYS A 3 9.15 -16.85 6.08
CA LYS A 3 8.11 -16.14 5.37
C LYS A 3 8.14 -16.64 3.93
N THR A 4 7.50 -17.78 3.65
CA THR A 4 7.41 -18.32 2.28
C THR A 4 6.54 -17.38 1.44
N ALA A 5 6.93 -17.14 0.19
CA ALA A 5 6.15 -16.36 -0.75
C ALA A 5 4.76 -16.99 -0.93
N LEU A 6 3.71 -16.18 -0.87
CA LEU A 6 2.33 -16.62 -0.98
C LEU A 6 2.07 -17.14 -2.41
N GLY A 7 1.65 -18.38 -2.55
CA GLY A 7 1.41 -19.01 -3.86
C GLY A 7 0.18 -18.43 -4.56
N ARG A 8 0.19 -18.42 -5.91
CA ARG A 8 -0.86 -17.86 -6.78
C ARG A 8 -2.31 -18.29 -6.44
N GLN A 9 -2.48 -19.50 -5.88
CA GLN A 9 -3.80 -20.05 -5.53
C GLN A 9 -4.41 -19.41 -4.27
N GLU A 10 -3.58 -18.97 -3.31
CA GLU A 10 -4.02 -18.28 -2.10
C GLU A 10 -4.39 -16.82 -2.37
N LEU A 11 -3.76 -16.20 -3.38
CA LEU A 11 -4.04 -14.82 -3.81
C LEU A 11 -5.39 -14.70 -4.51
N SER A 12 -5.74 -15.65 -5.39
CA SER A 12 -7.03 -15.66 -6.08
C SER A 12 -8.22 -15.89 -5.14
N GLY A 13 -8.01 -16.54 -3.99
CA GLY A 13 -9.04 -16.77 -2.98
C GLY A 13 -9.44 -15.53 -2.18
N LEU A 14 -8.68 -14.41 -2.27
CA LEU A 14 -8.91 -13.19 -1.48
C LEU A 14 -9.98 -12.25 -2.07
N GLY A 15 -10.67 -12.63 -3.15
CA GLY A 15 -11.90 -12.00 -3.64
C GLY A 15 -11.79 -10.55 -4.18
N MET A 16 -10.69 -9.85 -3.90
CA MET A 16 -10.50 -8.42 -4.23
C MET A 16 -9.22 -8.15 -5.04
N VAL A 17 -8.49 -9.17 -5.47
CA VAL A 17 -7.30 -8.97 -6.32
C VAL A 17 -7.77 -8.75 -7.76
N SER A 18 -7.61 -7.52 -8.25
CA SER A 18 -7.83 -7.17 -9.65
C SER A 18 -7.11 -8.17 -10.55
N SER A 19 -7.84 -8.73 -11.52
CA SER A 19 -7.37 -9.79 -12.43
C SER A 19 -6.11 -9.40 -13.23
N ASP A 20 -5.76 -8.12 -13.29
CA ASP A 20 -4.51 -7.62 -13.88
C ASP A 20 -3.28 -7.98 -13.05
N LEU A 21 -3.37 -7.95 -11.71
CA LEU A 21 -2.28 -8.38 -10.80
C LEU A 21 -2.08 -9.90 -10.85
N ALA A 22 -3.14 -10.67 -11.15
CA ALA A 22 -3.04 -12.12 -11.32
C ALA A 22 -2.38 -12.53 -12.65
N LYS A 23 -2.38 -11.64 -13.67
CA LYS A 23 -1.72 -11.88 -14.97
C LYS A 23 -0.24 -11.53 -14.93
N SER A 24 0.17 -10.53 -14.15
CA SER A 24 1.59 -10.24 -13.96
C SER A 24 2.18 -11.23 -12.95
N ASN A 25 3.12 -12.07 -13.38
CA ASN A 25 3.81 -13.05 -12.52
C ASN A 25 4.85 -12.36 -11.60
N GLU A 26 4.51 -11.19 -11.09
CA GLU A 26 5.34 -10.40 -10.19
C GLU A 26 5.18 -10.87 -8.74
N PRO A 27 6.27 -10.88 -7.95
CA PRO A 27 6.20 -11.23 -6.55
C PRO A 27 5.41 -10.15 -5.79
N VAL A 28 4.41 -10.58 -5.01
CA VAL A 28 3.60 -9.70 -4.18
C VAL A 28 3.91 -9.91 -2.70
N TYR A 29 3.76 -8.85 -1.90
CA TYR A 29 3.90 -8.89 -0.45
C TYR A 29 2.52 -8.93 0.23
N LEU A 30 2.34 -9.85 1.19
CA LEU A 30 1.14 -9.88 2.02
C LEU A 30 1.33 -8.98 3.25
N VAL A 31 0.49 -7.96 3.39
CA VAL A 31 0.45 -7.09 4.56
C VAL A 31 -0.77 -7.45 5.41
N LYS A 32 -0.54 -7.79 6.69
CA LYS A 32 -1.60 -8.03 7.67
C LYS A 32 -1.55 -6.92 8.71
N ILE A 33 -2.66 -6.19 8.85
CA ILE A 33 -2.80 -5.09 9.82
C ILE A 33 -3.76 -5.54 10.91
N LYS A 34 -3.37 -5.31 12.17
CA LYS A 34 -4.24 -5.45 13.33
C LYS A 34 -4.42 -4.05 13.92
N PRO A 35 -5.58 -3.41 13.76
CA PRO A 35 -5.85 -2.13 14.41
C PRO A 35 -5.74 -2.27 15.93
N ASP A 36 -5.15 -1.28 16.60
CA ASP A 36 -5.02 -1.27 18.06
C ASP A 36 -6.38 -1.12 18.75
N LYS A 37 -7.33 -0.45 18.07
CA LYS A 37 -8.71 -0.28 18.51
C LYS A 37 -9.67 -0.60 17.36
N PRO A 38 -10.84 -1.20 17.66
CA PRO A 38 -11.88 -1.45 16.66
C PRO A 38 -12.73 -0.19 16.36
N THR A 39 -12.21 1.00 16.64
CA THR A 39 -12.89 2.29 16.47
C THR A 39 -12.05 3.25 15.64
N ILE A 40 -12.71 4.15 14.92
CA ILE A 40 -12.10 5.27 14.21
C ILE A 40 -12.67 6.58 14.73
N THR A 41 -11.87 7.63 14.75
CA THR A 41 -12.36 8.98 15.06
C THR A 41 -12.89 9.61 13.78
N ALA A 42 -14.21 9.79 13.69
CA ALA A 42 -14.87 10.46 12.57
C ALA A 42 -15.74 11.59 13.10
N TYR A 43 -15.58 12.80 12.55
CA TYR A 43 -16.33 13.99 12.97
C TYR A 43 -16.21 14.29 14.48
N GLY A 44 -15.05 13.99 15.08
CA GLY A 44 -14.81 14.19 16.51
C GLY A 44 -15.40 13.12 17.43
N GLU A 45 -16.07 12.10 16.89
CA GLU A 45 -16.62 10.99 17.67
C GLU A 45 -15.93 9.66 17.34
N GLU A 46 -15.76 8.79 18.34
CA GLU A 46 -15.35 7.41 18.08
C GLU A 46 -16.53 6.61 17.50
N LYS A 47 -16.37 6.13 16.26
CA LYS A 47 -17.31 5.24 15.60
C LYS A 47 -16.69 3.84 15.49
N PRO A 48 -17.45 2.76 15.71
CA PRO A 48 -16.96 1.40 15.49
C PRO A 48 -16.67 1.16 14.01
N LEU A 49 -15.62 0.38 13.73
CA LEU A 49 -15.36 -0.12 12.38
C LEU A 49 -16.51 -1.04 11.94
N GLN A 50 -17.16 -0.68 10.84
CA GLN A 50 -18.27 -1.44 10.29
C GLN A 50 -17.79 -2.38 9.18
N ILE A 51 -18.36 -3.58 9.15
CA ILE A 51 -18.12 -4.55 8.07
C ILE A 51 -18.67 -3.93 6.77
N GLY A 52 -17.85 -3.88 5.73
CA GLY A 52 -18.18 -3.22 4.47
C GLY A 52 -17.56 -1.82 4.28
N MET A 53 -16.84 -1.30 5.28
CA MET A 53 -15.98 -0.12 5.09
C MET A 53 -14.77 -0.46 4.20
N THR A 54 -14.43 0.44 3.28
CA THR A 54 -13.19 0.35 2.49
C THR A 54 -12.02 0.83 3.33
N LEU A 55 -10.98 0.00 3.46
CA LEU A 55 -9.72 0.37 4.10
C LEU A 55 -8.69 0.71 3.02
N GLU A 56 -8.15 1.92 3.06
CA GLU A 56 -7.02 2.36 2.24
C GLU A 56 -5.80 2.54 3.14
N ALA A 57 -4.65 2.06 2.70
CA ALA A 57 -3.40 2.16 3.43
C ALA A 57 -2.24 2.37 2.46
N ASP A 58 -1.45 3.40 2.68
CA ASP A 58 -0.27 3.70 1.88
C ASP A 58 0.99 3.11 2.50
N ILE A 59 1.81 2.45 1.68
CA ILE A 59 3.13 1.95 2.08
C ILE A 59 4.16 3.04 1.76
N LEU A 60 4.61 3.77 2.79
CA LEU A 60 5.72 4.71 2.63
C LEU A 60 7.05 3.95 2.54
N HIS A 61 7.59 3.82 1.33
CA HIS A 61 8.85 3.10 1.08
C HIS A 61 10.10 3.88 1.50
N GLU A 62 10.12 5.20 1.37
CA GLU A 62 11.30 6.01 1.68
C GLU A 62 10.93 7.36 2.29
N LYS A 63 11.71 7.76 3.30
CA LYS A 63 11.71 9.13 3.83
C LYS A 63 12.75 9.95 3.05
N ARG A 64 12.55 10.15 1.74
CA ARG A 64 13.38 11.11 1.00
C ARG A 64 13.00 12.51 1.41
N ARG A 65 13.99 13.38 1.63
CA ARG A 65 13.70 14.77 1.95
C ARG A 65 13.26 15.45 0.65
N LEU A 66 12.17 16.23 0.71
CA LEU A 66 11.55 16.86 -0.46
C LEU A 66 12.57 17.66 -1.32
N TYR A 67 13.57 18.28 -0.69
CA TYR A 67 14.60 19.04 -1.39
C TYR A 67 15.52 18.16 -2.26
N GLU A 68 15.76 16.90 -1.89
CA GLU A 68 16.57 15.96 -2.68
C GLU A 68 15.83 15.63 -3.99
N TRP A 69 14.50 15.53 -3.94
CA TRP A 69 13.66 15.30 -5.12
C TRP A 69 13.57 16.51 -6.06
N VAL A 70 13.41 17.72 -5.52
CA VAL A 70 13.27 18.94 -6.36
C VAL A 70 14.54 19.26 -7.14
N LEU A 71 15.72 19.02 -6.56
CA LEU A 71 16.99 19.28 -7.23
C LEU A 71 17.16 18.40 -8.48
N GLU A 72 16.85 17.11 -8.41
CA GLU A 72 16.89 16.21 -9.58
C GLU A 72 15.97 16.69 -10.72
N LEU A 73 14.77 17.16 -10.39
CA LEU A 73 13.82 17.67 -11.39
C LEU A 73 14.38 18.89 -12.14
N ILE A 74 14.99 19.83 -11.41
CA ILE A 74 15.57 21.05 -12.00
C ILE A 74 16.83 20.71 -12.83
N TYR A 75 17.70 19.81 -12.34
CA TYR A 75 18.86 19.35 -13.10
C TYR A 75 18.47 18.63 -14.40
N SER A 76 17.42 17.81 -14.38
CA SER A 76 16.86 17.15 -15.57
C SER A 76 16.40 18.16 -16.63
N MET A 77 15.77 19.27 -16.22
CA MET A 77 15.35 20.32 -17.15
C MET A 77 16.52 21.14 -17.69
N SER A 78 17.55 21.38 -16.86
CA SER A 78 18.69 22.22 -17.25
C SER A 78 19.77 21.48 -18.06
N GLY A 79 19.73 20.14 -18.12
CA GLY A 79 20.70 19.31 -18.85
C GLY A 79 20.39 19.07 -20.33
N LYS A 80 19.34 19.70 -20.89
CA LYS A 80 19.08 19.72 -22.35
C LYS A 80 19.53 21.05 -22.95
N LEU A 81 20.84 21.22 -23.10
CA LEU A 81 21.47 22.06 -24.13
C LEU A 81 22.75 21.35 -24.60
#